data_AF-A0A9P1CVQ4-F1
#
_entry.id   AF-A0A9P1CVQ4-F1
#
_cell.length_a   1.000
_cell.length_b   1.000
_cell.length_c   1.000
_cell.angle_alpha   90.00
_cell.angle_beta   90.00
_cell.angle_gamma   90.00
#
_symmetry.space_group_name_H-M   'P 1'
#
loop_
_entity.id
_entity.type
_entity.pdbx_description
1 polymer ?
#
loop_
_entity_poly.entity_id
_entity_poly.type
_entity_poly.pdbx_seq_one_letter_code
_entity_poly.pdbx_strand_id
1 'polypeptide(L)'
;SDDSGSTWLTAFVLRVFVEVQETALVAVDSGILKSATEFLISTQKADGSFRRVGQVIHQEMLGGASGSDLALSAYVTSALAKAQSSLSLSTLAPALAKAKTYLEAQSSSDTYVALLRAHALVLAGLWDKDQVATEVLSKSSTTGLYRYWSHSSNAGDGKALDIEMTGYGLLALTLADRLGEAFQAVRWLLERRTAAGGFSSTQDTVVALNALATYAISAGQSVDVALEVKDGQNFQESLQVTAQNMDVLQSLSPPVTSGAMPLTVTGSGSGMALVMANLEQRGKRFTKNGSTDYLEDPRGRIHPQSNIEARAPDRVAEQVAMLLTLLIHAQQAEAMGDDYYQFGSQVLLRGQAAAYERLRLCRGIQRTSKSHS
;
A
#
# COMPACT_ATOMS: atom_id res chain seq x y z
N SER A 1 2.03 5.81 -34.66
CA SER A 1 1.97 6.99 -33.77
C SER A 1 0.62 7.62 -33.94
N ASP A 2 -0.06 7.94 -32.83
CA ASP A 2 -1.33 8.67 -32.90
C ASP A 2 -1.11 10.13 -33.31
N ASP A 3 -2.12 10.73 -33.93
CA ASP A 3 -2.11 12.13 -34.37
C ASP A 3 -2.17 13.15 -33.21
N SER A 4 -2.41 12.69 -31.97
CA SER A 4 -2.52 13.55 -30.79
C SER A 4 -2.01 12.86 -29.52
N GLY A 5 -1.47 13.65 -28.58
CA GLY A 5 -1.06 13.16 -27.26
C GLY A 5 -2.24 12.68 -26.42
N SER A 6 -2.02 11.67 -25.57
CA SER A 6 -3.08 11.09 -24.73
C SER A 6 -3.37 11.96 -23.51
N THR A 7 -4.63 12.38 -23.31
CA THR A 7 -5.05 13.16 -22.13
C THR A 7 -4.67 12.46 -20.83
N TRP A 8 -4.96 11.17 -20.76
CA TRP A 8 -4.74 10.37 -19.55
C TRP A 8 -3.25 10.23 -19.26
N LEU A 9 -2.44 9.91 -20.28
CA LEU A 9 -1.00 9.73 -20.10
C LEU A 9 -0.32 11.05 -19.73
N THR A 10 -0.73 12.17 -20.35
CA THR A 10 -0.20 13.48 -19.99
C THR A 10 -0.52 13.84 -18.54
N ALA A 11 -1.72 13.53 -18.05
CA ALA A 11 -2.09 13.73 -16.64
C ALA A 11 -1.26 12.85 -15.70
N PHE A 12 -1.05 11.58 -16.06
CA PHE A 12 -0.20 10.66 -15.29
C PHE A 12 1.24 11.20 -15.19
N VAL A 13 1.85 11.56 -16.32
CA VAL A 13 3.23 12.05 -16.35
C VAL A 13 3.37 13.38 -15.61
N LEU A 14 2.42 14.31 -15.79
CA LEU A 14 2.41 15.59 -15.07
C LEU A 14 2.44 15.36 -13.55
N ARG A 15 1.57 14.48 -13.05
CA ARG A 15 1.51 14.15 -11.62
C ARG A 15 2.84 13.59 -11.11
N VAL A 16 3.39 12.60 -11.81
CA VAL A 16 4.67 11.98 -11.43
C VAL A 16 5.80 13.01 -11.42
N PHE A 17 5.86 13.89 -12.42
CA PHE A 17 6.91 14.91 -12.50
C PHE A 17 6.79 15.98 -11.40
N VAL A 18 5.57 16.36 -11.03
CA VAL A 18 5.33 17.23 -9.87
C VAL A 18 5.77 16.55 -8.58
N GLU A 19 5.37 15.29 -8.36
CA GLU A 19 5.77 14.53 -7.16
C GLU A 19 7.30 14.37 -7.07
N VAL A 20 7.97 14.12 -8.21
CA VAL A 20 9.44 14.06 -8.29
C VAL A 20 10.07 15.42 -7.97
N GLN A 21 9.52 16.53 -8.48
CA GLN A 21 10.00 17.88 -8.19
C GLN A 21 9.88 18.22 -6.69
N GLU A 22 8.78 17.79 -6.04
CA GLU A 22 8.55 17.97 -4.59
C GLU A 22 9.64 17.27 -3.74
N THR A 23 10.28 16.20 -4.24
CA THR A 23 11.38 15.54 -3.51
C THR A 23 12.69 16.34 -3.48
N ALA A 24 12.84 17.34 -4.35
CA ALA A 24 14.10 18.05 -4.61
C ALA A 24 15.30 17.16 -4.99
N LEU A 25 15.10 15.86 -5.26
CA LEU A 25 16.16 14.92 -5.64
C LEU A 25 16.50 15.02 -7.13
N VAL A 26 15.52 15.40 -7.96
CA VAL A 26 15.66 15.50 -9.42
C VAL A 26 15.04 16.81 -9.88
N ALA A 27 15.82 17.60 -10.61
CA ALA A 27 15.32 18.82 -11.23
C ALA A 27 14.40 18.48 -12.41
N VAL A 28 13.18 19.01 -12.37
CA VAL A 28 12.21 18.92 -13.46
C VAL A 28 12.04 20.31 -14.06
N ASP A 29 12.12 20.40 -15.39
CA ASP A 29 11.91 21.65 -16.12
C ASP A 29 10.45 22.14 -15.96
N SER A 30 10.28 23.28 -15.32
CA SER A 30 8.98 23.93 -15.11
C SER A 30 8.26 24.25 -16.44
N GLY A 31 8.99 24.43 -17.54
CA GLY A 31 8.42 24.60 -18.88
C GLY A 31 7.64 23.37 -19.33
N ILE A 32 8.16 22.16 -19.06
CA ILE A 32 7.47 20.90 -19.38
C ILE A 32 6.19 20.77 -18.55
N LEU A 33 6.26 21.05 -17.25
CA LEU A 33 5.10 21.01 -16.35
C LEU A 33 4.03 22.00 -16.82
N LYS A 34 4.43 23.22 -17.19
CA LYS A 34 3.53 24.26 -17.72
C LYS A 34 2.86 23.82 -19.01
N SER A 35 3.62 23.35 -20.00
CA SER A 35 3.06 22.91 -21.29
C SER A 35 2.11 21.72 -21.15
N ALA A 36 2.44 20.75 -20.29
CA ALA A 36 1.55 19.63 -19.98
C ALA A 36 0.25 20.12 -19.29
N THR A 37 0.35 21.07 -18.37
CA THR A 37 -0.80 21.67 -17.68
C THR A 37 -1.70 22.43 -18.65
N GLU A 38 -1.14 23.28 -19.50
CA GLU A 38 -1.87 24.04 -20.53
C GLU A 38 -2.55 23.09 -21.54
N PHE A 39 -1.86 22.02 -21.95
CA PHE A 39 -2.46 20.98 -22.79
C PHE A 39 -3.69 20.36 -22.11
N LEU A 40 -3.60 19.92 -20.85
CA LEU A 40 -4.73 19.33 -20.14
C LEU A 40 -5.91 20.30 -20.03
N ILE A 41 -5.65 21.56 -19.68
CA ILE A 41 -6.68 22.62 -19.62
C ILE A 41 -7.34 22.82 -20.99
N SER A 42 -6.56 22.75 -22.09
CA SER A 42 -7.11 22.88 -23.45
C SER A 42 -8.08 21.76 -23.83
N THR A 43 -8.03 20.61 -23.15
CA THR A 43 -8.95 19.49 -23.37
C THR A 43 -10.26 19.62 -22.57
N GLN A 44 -10.38 20.63 -21.70
CA GLN A 44 -11.57 20.86 -20.88
C GLN A 44 -12.76 21.34 -21.74
N LYS A 45 -13.90 20.69 -21.59
CA LYS A 45 -15.17 21.03 -22.25
C LYS A 45 -15.87 22.18 -21.52
N ALA A 46 -16.90 22.74 -22.15
CA ALA A 46 -17.72 23.82 -21.56
C ALA A 46 -18.47 23.39 -20.29
N ASP A 47 -18.81 22.10 -20.18
CA ASP A 47 -19.47 21.53 -18.99
C ASP A 47 -18.51 21.28 -17.81
N GLY A 48 -17.21 21.47 -18.00
CA GLY A 48 -16.15 21.25 -17.00
C GLY A 48 -15.47 19.88 -17.05
N SER A 49 -16.00 18.93 -17.83
CA SER A 49 -15.37 17.61 -18.06
C SER A 49 -14.14 17.70 -18.97
N PHE A 50 -13.31 16.66 -18.98
CA PHE A 50 -12.12 16.59 -19.85
C PHE A 50 -12.31 15.59 -20.98
N ARG A 51 -11.91 15.97 -22.20
CA ARG A 51 -11.99 15.11 -23.38
C ARG A 51 -10.92 14.02 -23.34
N ARG A 52 -11.30 12.79 -23.67
CA ARG A 52 -10.37 11.72 -24.01
C ARG A 52 -9.82 11.96 -25.42
N VAL A 53 -8.56 12.37 -25.52
CA VAL A 53 -7.81 12.39 -26.79
C VAL A 53 -6.64 11.41 -26.69
N GLY A 54 -6.18 10.92 -27.85
CA GLY A 54 -5.15 9.88 -27.98
C GLY A 54 -5.57 8.48 -27.48
N GLN A 55 -4.82 7.46 -27.87
CA GLN A 55 -4.99 6.10 -27.38
C GLN A 55 -4.03 5.81 -26.22
N VAL A 56 -4.50 4.98 -25.28
CA VAL A 56 -3.65 4.36 -24.26
C VAL A 56 -3.55 2.89 -24.62
N ILE A 57 -2.36 2.48 -25.09
CA ILE A 57 -2.11 1.13 -25.62
C ILE A 57 -2.20 0.08 -24.51
N HIS A 58 -1.83 0.44 -23.27
CA HIS A 58 -1.97 -0.40 -22.09
C HIS A 58 -3.21 -0.01 -21.28
N GLN A 59 -4.39 -0.54 -21.67
CA GLN A 59 -5.64 -0.27 -20.96
C GLN A 59 -5.62 -0.73 -19.49
N GLU A 60 -4.75 -1.68 -19.15
CA GLU A 60 -4.46 -2.10 -17.77
C GLU A 60 -3.92 -0.95 -16.90
N MET A 61 -3.27 0.06 -17.51
CA MET A 61 -2.84 1.28 -16.82
C MET A 61 -3.99 2.24 -16.51
N LEU A 62 -5.13 2.12 -17.21
CA LEU A 62 -6.32 2.94 -16.94
C LEU A 62 -7.05 2.49 -15.65
N GLY A 63 -6.70 1.32 -15.09
CA GLY A 63 -7.36 0.76 -13.91
C GLY A 63 -8.89 0.64 -14.10
N GLY A 64 -9.64 0.91 -13.04
CA GLY A 64 -11.11 0.98 -13.07
C GLY A 64 -11.69 2.20 -13.82
N ALA A 65 -10.86 3.11 -14.32
CA ALA A 65 -11.30 4.34 -14.98
C ALA A 65 -11.70 4.15 -16.47
N SER A 66 -11.62 2.93 -16.99
CA SER A 66 -11.88 2.64 -18.40
C SER A 66 -13.33 3.02 -18.77
N GLY A 67 -13.47 3.90 -19.76
CA GLY A 67 -14.76 4.28 -20.33
C GLY A 67 -15.57 5.36 -19.59
N SER A 68 -15.15 5.83 -18.41
CA SER A 68 -15.87 6.87 -17.67
C SER A 68 -15.27 8.27 -17.88
N ASP A 69 -16.05 9.18 -18.46
CA ASP A 69 -15.71 10.61 -18.57
C ASP A 69 -15.59 11.26 -17.17
N LEU A 70 -16.37 10.78 -16.20
CA LEU A 70 -16.29 11.21 -14.81
C LEU A 70 -14.96 10.80 -14.16
N ALA A 71 -14.55 9.54 -14.35
CA ALA A 71 -13.28 9.05 -13.83
C ALA A 71 -12.07 9.76 -14.47
N LEU A 72 -12.09 9.95 -15.80
CA LEU A 72 -11.05 10.72 -16.49
C LEU A 72 -10.99 12.15 -15.97
N SER A 73 -12.14 12.80 -15.80
CA SER A 73 -12.20 14.19 -15.31
C SER A 73 -11.68 14.32 -13.89
N ALA A 74 -12.01 13.38 -12.99
CA ALA A 74 -11.46 13.33 -11.64
C ALA A 74 -9.94 13.10 -11.64
N TYR A 75 -9.45 12.21 -12.52
CA TYR A 75 -8.03 11.92 -12.66
C TYR A 75 -7.24 13.16 -13.12
N VAL A 76 -7.71 13.84 -14.18
CA VAL A 76 -7.10 15.08 -14.68
C VAL A 76 -7.16 16.18 -13.62
N THR A 77 -8.28 16.31 -12.90
CA THR A 77 -8.42 17.27 -11.80
C THR A 77 -7.38 17.03 -10.71
N SER A 78 -7.10 15.77 -10.35
CA SER A 78 -6.06 15.43 -9.37
C SER A 78 -4.66 15.86 -9.85
N ALA A 79 -4.35 15.68 -11.14
CA ALA A 79 -3.08 16.10 -11.72
C ALA A 79 -2.93 17.64 -11.75
N LEU A 80 -4.00 18.36 -12.12
CA LEU A 80 -4.03 19.83 -12.10
C LEU A 80 -3.91 20.39 -10.67
N ALA A 81 -4.55 19.75 -9.70
CA ALA A 81 -4.44 20.10 -8.29
C ALA A 81 -3.01 19.93 -7.77
N LYS A 82 -2.33 18.84 -8.14
CA LYS A 82 -0.90 18.67 -7.84
C LYS A 82 -0.06 19.75 -8.52
N ALA A 83 -0.28 20.03 -9.80
CA ALA A 83 0.46 21.07 -10.50
C ALA A 83 0.28 22.46 -9.87
N GLN A 84 -0.85 22.74 -9.21
CA GLN A 84 -1.09 24.01 -8.51
C GLN A 84 -0.12 24.25 -7.34
N SER A 85 0.42 23.20 -6.70
CA SER A 85 1.44 23.37 -5.63
C SER A 85 2.77 23.88 -6.18
N SER A 86 3.07 23.56 -7.45
CA SER A 86 4.39 23.74 -8.06
C SER A 86 4.43 24.83 -9.14
N LEU A 87 3.29 25.22 -9.69
CA LEU A 87 3.17 26.21 -10.76
C LEU A 87 2.21 27.34 -10.40
N SER A 88 2.62 28.57 -10.71
CA SER A 88 1.74 29.73 -10.67
C SER A 88 1.18 30.01 -12.07
N LEU A 89 0.02 29.43 -12.39
CA LEU A 89 -0.71 29.68 -13.64
C LEU A 89 -2.10 30.25 -13.32
N SER A 90 -2.40 31.43 -13.87
CA SER A 90 -3.71 32.09 -13.68
C SER A 90 -4.88 31.28 -14.26
N THR A 91 -4.60 30.33 -15.16
CA THR A 91 -5.58 29.45 -15.80
C THR A 91 -5.97 28.23 -14.94
N LEU A 92 -5.17 27.86 -13.92
CA LEU A 92 -5.43 26.68 -13.09
C LEU A 92 -6.67 26.83 -12.22
N ALA A 93 -6.78 27.91 -11.46
CA ALA A 93 -7.92 28.11 -10.56
C ALA A 93 -9.28 28.14 -11.30
N PRO A 94 -9.43 28.84 -12.45
CA PRO A 94 -10.64 28.74 -13.26
C PRO A 94 -10.92 27.32 -13.79
N ALA A 95 -9.89 26.58 -14.20
CA ALA A 95 -10.05 25.21 -14.70
C ALA A 95 -10.51 24.25 -13.59
N LEU A 96 -9.93 24.35 -12.40
CA LEU A 96 -10.33 23.57 -11.21
C LEU A 96 -11.76 23.92 -10.77
N ALA A 97 -12.16 25.20 -10.83
CA ALA A 97 -13.52 25.61 -10.51
C ALA A 97 -14.56 24.99 -11.48
N LYS A 98 -14.27 24.97 -12.79
CA LYS A 98 -15.13 24.31 -13.78
C LYS A 98 -15.18 22.79 -13.56
N ALA A 99 -14.03 22.18 -13.27
CA ALA A 99 -13.97 20.76 -12.96
C ALA A 99 -14.78 20.42 -11.71
N LYS A 100 -14.72 21.25 -10.66
CA LYS A 100 -15.55 21.14 -9.46
C LYS A 100 -17.03 21.06 -9.83
N THR A 101 -17.53 22.02 -10.60
CA THR A 101 -18.94 22.08 -11.01
C THR A 101 -19.37 20.81 -11.73
N TYR A 102 -18.56 20.32 -12.67
CA TYR A 102 -18.84 19.06 -13.36
C TYR A 102 -18.87 17.86 -12.41
N LEU A 103 -17.83 17.72 -11.58
CA LEU A 103 -17.70 16.60 -10.66
C LEU A 103 -18.84 16.60 -9.63
N GLU A 104 -19.25 17.76 -9.09
CA GLU A 104 -20.34 17.87 -8.11
C GLU A 104 -21.71 17.56 -8.72
N ALA A 105 -21.95 17.94 -9.98
CA ALA A 105 -23.20 17.68 -10.67
C ALA A 105 -23.44 16.19 -11.00
N GLN A 106 -22.41 15.36 -10.91
CA GLN A 106 -22.47 13.93 -11.22
C GLN A 106 -22.39 13.11 -9.93
N SER A 107 -23.08 11.97 -9.90
CA SER A 107 -22.88 10.93 -8.88
C SER A 107 -22.68 9.59 -9.56
N SER A 108 -21.97 8.67 -8.90
CA SER A 108 -21.69 7.35 -9.45
C SER A 108 -22.06 6.24 -8.45
N SER A 109 -22.77 5.23 -8.94
CA SER A 109 -22.94 3.98 -8.19
C SER A 109 -21.63 3.21 -8.10
N ASP A 110 -20.75 3.33 -9.11
CA ASP A 110 -19.43 2.72 -9.16
C ASP A 110 -18.51 3.29 -8.08
N THR A 111 -18.11 2.40 -7.17
CA THR A 111 -17.20 2.68 -6.06
C THR A 111 -15.88 3.28 -6.52
N TYR A 112 -15.29 2.77 -7.61
CA TYR A 112 -13.99 3.25 -8.10
C TYR A 112 -14.08 4.73 -8.51
N VAL A 113 -15.12 5.07 -9.28
CA VAL A 113 -15.34 6.42 -9.78
C VAL A 113 -15.64 7.39 -8.63
N ALA A 114 -16.44 6.98 -7.64
CA ALA A 114 -16.72 7.79 -6.46
C ALA A 114 -15.46 8.08 -5.63
N LEU A 115 -14.61 7.07 -5.41
CA LEU A 115 -13.35 7.24 -4.68
C LEU A 115 -12.39 8.19 -5.40
N LEU A 116 -12.22 8.02 -6.71
CA LEU A 116 -11.33 8.86 -7.50
C LEU A 116 -11.82 10.33 -7.52
N ARG A 117 -13.14 10.53 -7.62
CA ARG A 117 -13.79 11.84 -7.53
C ARG A 117 -13.56 12.50 -6.18
N ALA A 118 -13.86 11.79 -5.08
CA ALA A 118 -13.68 12.32 -3.72
C ALA A 118 -12.20 12.66 -3.45
N HIS A 119 -11.28 11.78 -3.85
CA HIS A 119 -9.84 12.03 -3.76
C HIS A 119 -9.41 13.28 -4.55
N ALA A 120 -9.88 13.43 -5.79
CA ALA A 120 -9.55 14.59 -6.62
C ALA A 120 -10.03 15.91 -5.98
N LEU A 121 -11.25 15.91 -5.45
CA LEU A 121 -11.87 17.11 -4.88
C LEU A 121 -11.25 17.52 -3.55
N VAL A 122 -10.88 16.57 -2.68
CA VAL A 122 -10.17 16.88 -1.44
C VAL A 122 -8.74 17.34 -1.70
N LEU A 123 -8.04 16.69 -2.65
CA LEU A 123 -6.67 17.05 -3.03
C LEU A 123 -6.59 18.47 -3.61
N ALA A 124 -7.62 18.88 -4.35
CA ALA A 124 -7.75 20.23 -4.90
C ALA A 124 -8.25 21.28 -3.89
N GLY A 125 -8.57 20.89 -2.65
CA GLY A 125 -9.18 21.77 -1.65
C GLY A 125 -10.58 22.26 -2.04
N LEU A 126 -11.29 21.51 -2.88
CA LEU A 126 -12.60 21.88 -3.43
C LEU A 126 -13.78 21.36 -2.61
N TRP A 127 -13.59 20.25 -1.90
CA TRP A 127 -14.54 19.69 -0.93
C TRP A 127 -14.05 19.85 0.50
N ASP A 128 -14.99 20.00 1.42
CA ASP A 128 -14.69 19.91 2.84
C ASP A 128 -14.42 18.46 3.27
N LYS A 129 -13.80 18.31 4.44
CA LYS A 129 -13.37 17.00 4.96
C LYS A 129 -14.56 16.07 5.26
N ASP A 130 -15.71 16.62 5.63
CA ASP A 130 -16.89 15.86 6.03
C ASP A 130 -17.66 15.31 4.82
N GLN A 131 -17.74 16.10 3.74
CA GLN A 131 -18.26 15.70 2.44
C GLN A 131 -17.47 14.51 1.88
N VAL A 132 -16.14 14.60 1.92
CA VAL A 132 -15.23 13.55 1.46
C VAL A 132 -15.43 12.29 2.30
N ALA A 133 -15.40 12.41 3.62
CA ALA A 133 -15.60 11.29 4.53
C ALA A 133 -16.96 10.62 4.28
N THR A 134 -18.03 11.39 4.13
CA THR A 134 -19.38 10.86 3.89
C THR A 134 -19.43 10.02 2.61
N GLU A 135 -18.93 10.55 1.49
CA GLU A 135 -18.92 9.83 0.22
C GLU A 135 -18.07 8.55 0.30
N VAL A 136 -16.84 8.67 0.79
CA VAL A 136 -15.87 7.57 0.84
C VAL A 136 -16.33 6.47 1.79
N LEU A 137 -16.79 6.81 3.00
CA LEU A 137 -17.21 5.83 4.00
C LEU A 137 -18.50 5.11 3.58
N SER A 138 -19.41 5.78 2.87
CA SER A 138 -20.67 5.17 2.38
C SER A 138 -20.46 4.02 1.40
N LYS A 139 -19.29 3.99 0.73
CA LYS A 139 -18.92 2.96 -0.26
C LYS A 139 -18.01 1.86 0.33
N SER A 140 -17.67 1.96 1.60
CA SER A 140 -16.71 1.07 2.24
C SER A 140 -17.36 -0.19 2.80
N SER A 141 -16.59 -1.28 2.84
CA SER A 141 -16.91 -2.49 3.57
C SER A 141 -16.03 -2.60 4.80
N THR A 142 -16.58 -3.13 5.89
CA THR A 142 -15.84 -3.37 7.14
C THR A 142 -15.93 -4.83 7.54
N THR A 143 -14.79 -5.44 7.89
CA THR A 143 -14.74 -6.82 8.40
C THR A 143 -13.77 -6.88 9.57
N GLY A 144 -14.30 -7.01 10.79
CA GLY A 144 -13.49 -6.92 12.01
C GLY A 144 -12.82 -5.55 12.13
N LEU A 145 -11.49 -5.54 12.08
CA LEU A 145 -10.67 -4.32 12.21
C LEU A 145 -10.25 -3.73 10.85
N TYR A 146 -10.72 -4.33 9.76
CA TYR A 146 -10.37 -3.94 8.40
C TYR A 146 -11.47 -3.10 7.76
N ARG A 147 -11.05 -2.11 6.98
CA ARG A 147 -11.92 -1.36 6.06
C ARG A 147 -11.33 -1.44 4.65
N TYR A 148 -12.18 -1.63 3.66
CA TYR A 148 -11.73 -1.74 2.27
C TYR A 148 -12.85 -1.37 1.30
N TRP A 149 -12.50 -1.22 0.03
CA TRP A 149 -13.42 -0.92 -1.06
C TRP A 149 -13.27 -1.96 -2.15
N SER A 150 -14.42 -2.41 -2.68
CA SER A 150 -14.49 -3.48 -3.67
C SER A 150 -15.49 -3.17 -4.78
N HIS A 151 -15.30 -3.83 -5.93
CA HIS A 151 -16.18 -3.67 -7.10
C HIS A 151 -17.38 -4.62 -7.09
N SER A 152 -17.37 -5.66 -6.24
CA SER A 152 -18.51 -6.57 -6.04
C SER A 152 -18.82 -6.80 -4.56
N SER A 153 -20.05 -7.25 -4.29
CA SER A 153 -20.56 -7.60 -2.97
C SER A 153 -19.92 -8.88 -2.37
N ASN A 154 -19.23 -9.69 -3.18
CA ASN A 154 -18.48 -10.87 -2.74
C ASN A 154 -16.99 -10.53 -2.59
N ALA A 155 -16.73 -9.52 -1.78
CA ALA A 155 -15.40 -8.94 -1.58
C ALA A 155 -14.53 -9.84 -0.69
N GLY A 156 -13.27 -10.09 -1.08
CA GLY A 156 -12.36 -10.88 -0.25
C GLY A 156 -11.05 -11.31 -0.94
N ASP A 157 -11.07 -11.52 -2.26
CA ASP A 157 -9.97 -12.18 -2.98
C ASP A 157 -8.72 -11.32 -3.24
N GLY A 158 -8.70 -10.05 -2.84
CA GLY A 158 -7.50 -9.20 -3.00
C GLY A 158 -7.13 -8.95 -4.46
N LYS A 159 -8.13 -8.70 -5.32
CA LYS A 159 -7.90 -8.37 -6.73
C LYS A 159 -7.22 -7.00 -6.82
N ALA A 160 -6.36 -6.81 -7.83
CA ALA A 160 -5.63 -5.55 -8.08
C ALA A 160 -6.51 -4.30 -7.97
N LEU A 161 -7.74 -4.37 -8.50
CA LEU A 161 -8.70 -3.27 -8.45
C LEU A 161 -9.13 -2.91 -7.02
N ASP A 162 -9.34 -3.88 -6.14
CA ASP A 162 -9.74 -3.65 -4.74
C ASP A 162 -8.61 -2.99 -3.94
N ILE A 163 -7.35 -3.35 -4.25
CA ILE A 163 -6.16 -2.71 -3.68
C ILE A 163 -6.06 -1.26 -4.13
N GLU A 164 -6.26 -0.99 -5.43
CA GLU A 164 -6.25 0.37 -5.97
C GLU A 164 -7.37 1.23 -5.36
N MET A 165 -8.60 0.72 -5.31
CA MET A 165 -9.73 1.41 -4.66
C MET A 165 -9.45 1.67 -3.19
N THR A 166 -8.96 0.68 -2.45
CA THR A 166 -8.63 0.87 -1.04
C THR A 166 -7.50 1.88 -0.84
N GLY A 167 -6.53 1.95 -1.77
CA GLY A 167 -5.52 3.00 -1.79
C GLY A 167 -6.10 4.41 -2.00
N TYR A 168 -7.04 4.59 -2.94
CA TYR A 168 -7.74 5.87 -3.11
C TYR A 168 -8.61 6.25 -1.90
N GLY A 169 -9.31 5.28 -1.30
CA GLY A 169 -10.06 5.48 -0.07
C GLY A 169 -9.17 5.93 1.08
N LEU A 170 -8.01 5.29 1.23
CA LEU A 170 -7.00 5.68 2.22
C LEU A 170 -6.47 7.10 1.98
N LEU A 171 -6.11 7.45 0.74
CA LEU A 171 -5.66 8.81 0.41
C LEU A 171 -6.73 9.85 0.73
N ALA A 172 -7.97 9.61 0.31
CA ALA A 172 -9.07 10.55 0.53
C ALA A 172 -9.38 10.73 2.02
N LEU A 173 -9.43 9.65 2.81
CA LEU A 173 -9.66 9.73 4.26
C LEU A 173 -8.50 10.40 5.00
N THR A 174 -7.26 10.18 4.55
CA THR A 174 -6.07 10.82 5.13
C THR A 174 -6.12 12.33 4.91
N LEU A 175 -6.43 12.78 3.68
CA LEU A 175 -6.59 14.20 3.36
C LEU A 175 -7.82 14.83 4.07
N ALA A 176 -8.79 14.02 4.48
CA ALA A 176 -9.96 14.41 5.26
C ALA A 176 -9.75 14.34 6.79
N ASP A 177 -8.51 14.15 7.27
CA ASP A 177 -8.14 13.97 8.68
C ASP A 177 -8.91 12.83 9.40
N ARG A 178 -9.42 11.84 8.67
CA ARG A 178 -10.09 10.66 9.22
C ARG A 178 -9.09 9.54 9.49
N LEU A 179 -8.08 9.84 10.30
CA LEU A 179 -6.93 8.95 10.52
C LEU A 179 -7.31 7.60 11.14
N GLY A 180 -8.35 7.55 11.97
CA GLY A 180 -8.85 6.30 12.57
C GLY A 180 -9.47 5.36 11.53
N GLU A 181 -10.34 5.88 10.66
CA GLU A 181 -10.94 5.11 9.56
C GLU A 181 -9.92 4.78 8.46
N ALA A 182 -9.04 5.73 8.15
CA ALA A 182 -7.90 5.52 7.26
C ALA A 182 -7.01 4.37 7.76
N PHE A 183 -6.77 4.28 9.07
CA PHE A 183 -5.98 3.20 9.64
C PHE A 183 -6.58 1.81 9.38
N GLN A 184 -7.91 1.68 9.43
CA GLN A 184 -8.56 0.40 9.12
C GLN A 184 -8.27 -0.05 7.66
N ALA A 185 -8.11 0.90 6.75
CA ALA A 185 -7.69 0.65 5.37
C ALA A 185 -6.20 0.31 5.25
N VAL A 186 -5.34 0.97 6.03
CA VAL A 186 -3.92 0.64 6.14
C VAL A 186 -3.75 -0.82 6.54
N ARG A 187 -4.47 -1.28 7.58
CA ARG A 187 -4.41 -2.68 8.03
C ARG A 187 -4.76 -3.66 6.92
N TRP A 188 -5.80 -3.36 6.15
CA TRP A 188 -6.26 -4.24 5.07
C TRP A 188 -5.26 -4.30 3.91
N LEU A 189 -4.66 -3.15 3.56
CA LEU A 189 -3.62 -3.07 2.52
C LEU A 189 -2.35 -3.80 2.95
N LEU A 190 -1.91 -3.62 4.20
CA LEU A 190 -0.71 -4.29 4.70
C LEU A 190 -0.90 -5.82 4.69
N GLU A 191 -2.09 -6.34 5.03
CA GLU A 191 -2.38 -7.79 4.99
C GLU A 191 -2.25 -8.37 3.57
N ARG A 192 -2.45 -7.56 2.54
CA ARG A 192 -2.38 -7.95 1.12
C ARG A 192 -1.04 -7.62 0.46
N ARG A 193 -0.10 -7.06 1.21
CA ARG A 193 1.24 -6.76 0.71
C ARG A 193 2.01 -8.08 0.52
N THR A 194 2.56 -8.28 -0.68
CA THR A 194 3.44 -9.44 -0.92
C THR A 194 4.73 -9.29 -0.11
N ALA A 195 5.42 -10.41 0.17
CA ALA A 195 6.70 -10.36 0.89
C ALA A 195 7.82 -9.62 0.15
N ALA A 196 7.68 -9.41 -1.16
CA ALA A 196 8.58 -8.57 -1.95
C ALA A 196 8.30 -7.06 -1.78
N GLY A 197 7.26 -6.69 -1.04
CA GLY A 197 6.91 -5.32 -0.70
C GLY A 197 5.96 -4.62 -1.69
N GLY A 198 5.51 -5.30 -2.75
CA GLY A 198 4.56 -4.80 -3.74
C GLY A 198 3.20 -5.53 -3.73
N PHE A 199 2.35 -5.22 -4.70
CA PHE A 199 1.01 -5.78 -4.87
C PHE A 199 0.87 -6.52 -6.21
N SER A 200 -0.34 -6.97 -6.56
CA SER A 200 -0.60 -7.87 -7.69
C SER A 200 -0.37 -7.27 -9.08
N SER A 201 -0.38 -5.94 -9.24
CA SER A 201 -0.15 -5.24 -10.51
C SER A 201 0.75 -3.99 -10.35
N THR A 202 0.87 -3.17 -11.38
CA THR A 202 1.68 -1.93 -11.33
C THR A 202 0.90 -0.76 -10.73
N GLN A 203 -0.36 -0.54 -11.11
CA GLN A 203 -1.17 0.61 -10.65
C GLN A 203 -1.59 0.47 -9.18
N ASP A 204 -2.04 -0.71 -8.77
CA ASP A 204 -2.34 -1.02 -7.36
C ASP A 204 -1.10 -0.82 -6.48
N THR A 205 0.09 -1.20 -6.95
CA THR A 205 1.34 -0.97 -6.23
C THR A 205 1.66 0.51 -6.07
N VAL A 206 1.57 1.31 -7.14
CA VAL A 206 1.86 2.76 -7.08
C VAL A 206 0.88 3.47 -6.14
N VAL A 207 -0.43 3.23 -6.31
CA VAL A 207 -1.47 3.88 -5.51
C VAL A 207 -1.39 3.44 -4.05
N ALA A 208 -1.26 2.14 -3.77
CA ALA A 208 -1.22 1.66 -2.40
C ALA A 208 0.05 2.10 -1.65
N LEU A 209 1.23 2.09 -2.29
CA LEU A 209 2.46 2.58 -1.65
C LEU A 209 2.39 4.08 -1.38
N ASN A 210 1.87 4.86 -2.33
CA ASN A 210 1.64 6.28 -2.12
C ASN A 210 0.65 6.54 -0.98
N ALA A 211 -0.45 5.78 -0.92
CA ALA A 211 -1.46 5.90 0.12
C ALA A 211 -0.89 5.58 1.51
N LEU A 212 -0.13 4.49 1.64
CA LEU A 212 0.54 4.10 2.89
C LEU A 212 1.57 5.15 3.32
N ALA A 213 2.36 5.69 2.39
CA ALA A 213 3.34 6.72 2.69
C ALA A 213 2.66 8.04 3.12
N THR A 214 1.62 8.46 2.40
CA THR A 214 0.85 9.68 2.73
C THR A 214 0.20 9.56 4.10
N TYR A 215 -0.37 8.40 4.42
CA TYR A 215 -0.90 8.12 5.75
C TYR A 215 0.20 8.17 6.82
N ALA A 216 1.34 7.52 6.59
CA ALA A 216 2.45 7.50 7.56
C ALA A 216 2.99 8.90 7.87
N ILE A 217 3.06 9.78 6.87
CA ILE A 217 3.43 11.19 7.07
C ILE A 217 2.38 11.92 7.93
N SER A 218 1.09 11.67 7.67
CA SER A 218 -0.02 12.37 8.33
C SER A 218 -0.28 11.87 9.76
N ALA A 219 -0.07 10.58 10.03
CA ALA A 219 -0.24 9.97 11.34
C ALA A 219 0.88 10.35 12.34
N GLY A 220 1.95 10.97 11.86
CA GLY A 220 3.08 11.40 12.68
C GLY A 220 4.14 10.31 12.87
N GLN A 221 5.38 10.75 13.13
CA GLN A 221 6.57 9.90 13.25
C GLN A 221 7.01 9.64 14.69
N SER A 222 6.20 10.01 15.70
CA SER A 222 6.52 9.67 17.09
C SER A 222 6.29 8.18 17.31
N VAL A 223 7.36 7.40 17.14
CA VAL A 223 7.38 5.97 17.44
C VAL A 223 8.23 5.77 18.68
N ASP A 224 7.63 5.20 19.71
CA ASP A 224 8.26 4.66 20.91
C ASP A 224 7.47 3.42 21.31
N VAL A 225 7.74 2.31 20.64
CA VAL A 225 7.01 1.05 20.76
C VAL A 225 7.91 -0.01 21.36
N ALA A 226 7.53 -0.51 22.53
CA ALA A 226 8.08 -1.72 23.13
C ALA A 226 7.29 -2.93 22.62
N LEU A 227 7.96 -3.88 21.98
CA LEU A 227 7.40 -5.17 21.61
C LEU A 227 7.98 -6.25 22.49
N GLU A 228 7.16 -7.21 22.88
CA GLU A 228 7.58 -8.41 23.58
C GLU A 228 6.98 -9.62 22.85
N VAL A 229 7.84 -10.61 22.55
CA VAL A 229 7.47 -11.82 21.82
C VAL A 229 7.77 -13.03 22.70
N LYS A 230 6.75 -13.87 22.93
CA LYS A 230 6.83 -15.08 23.75
C LYS A 230 6.36 -16.30 22.98
N ASP A 231 7.00 -17.46 23.18
CA ASP A 231 6.52 -18.76 22.67
C ASP A 231 5.68 -19.55 23.70
N GLY A 232 5.44 -18.97 24.88
CA GLY A 232 4.74 -19.64 25.99
C GLY A 232 5.56 -20.75 26.67
N GLN A 233 6.83 -20.91 26.30
CA GLN A 233 7.80 -21.85 26.86
C GLN A 233 9.02 -21.06 27.36
N ASN A 234 10.13 -21.10 26.62
CA ASN A 234 11.42 -20.56 27.04
C ASN A 234 11.86 -19.34 26.22
N PHE A 235 11.18 -19.05 25.11
CA PHE A 235 11.51 -17.88 24.30
C PHE A 235 10.73 -16.68 24.79
N GLN A 236 11.47 -15.66 25.22
CA GLN A 236 10.95 -14.34 25.55
C GLN A 236 12.01 -13.32 25.14
N GLU A 237 11.69 -12.52 24.12
CA GLU A 237 12.56 -11.42 23.69
C GLU A 237 11.74 -10.15 23.52
N SER A 238 12.40 -9.01 23.76
CA SER A 238 11.79 -7.68 23.61
C SER A 238 12.58 -6.82 22.63
N LEU A 239 11.86 -5.96 21.92
CA LEU A 239 12.42 -4.96 21.02
C LEU A 239 11.90 -3.60 21.42
N GLN A 240 12.76 -2.58 21.39
CA GLN A 240 12.34 -1.19 21.45
C GLN A 240 12.48 -0.56 20.07
N VAL A 241 11.38 -0.08 19.52
CA VAL A 241 11.35 0.67 18.27
C VAL A 241 11.12 2.13 18.60
N THR A 242 12.11 2.96 18.32
CA THR A 242 12.06 4.41 18.53
C THR A 242 12.28 5.15 17.22
N ALA A 243 12.05 6.46 17.20
CA ALA A 243 12.35 7.31 16.06
C ALA A 243 13.82 7.18 15.54
N GLN A 244 14.76 6.75 16.39
CA GLN A 244 16.17 6.58 16.01
C GLN A 244 16.46 5.25 15.29
N ASN A 245 15.60 4.24 15.44
CA ASN A 245 15.87 2.89 14.91
C ASN A 245 14.71 2.30 14.08
N MET A 246 13.65 3.08 13.85
CA MET A 246 12.46 2.66 13.07
C MET A 246 12.77 2.32 11.61
N ASP A 247 13.82 2.91 11.03
CA ASP A 247 14.26 2.64 9.65
C ASP A 247 15.23 1.46 9.55
N VAL A 248 15.64 0.89 10.69
CA VAL A 248 16.51 -0.27 10.76
C VAL A 248 15.67 -1.50 10.98
N LEU A 249 16.01 -2.59 10.28
CA LEU A 249 15.37 -3.86 10.53
C LEU A 249 15.52 -4.29 11.99
N GLN A 250 14.38 -4.51 12.62
CA GLN A 250 14.25 -5.21 13.89
C GLN A 250 13.81 -6.65 13.62
N SER A 251 14.58 -7.64 14.07
CA SER A 251 14.26 -9.05 13.84
C SER A 251 14.55 -9.89 15.07
N LEU A 252 13.59 -10.74 15.44
CA LEU A 252 13.77 -11.81 16.42
C LEU A 252 13.75 -13.16 15.72
N SER A 253 14.46 -14.13 16.30
CA SER A 253 14.50 -15.51 15.81
C SER A 253 14.07 -16.48 16.91
N PRO A 254 12.75 -16.63 17.13
CA PRO A 254 12.22 -17.67 18.00
C PRO A 254 12.74 -19.06 17.59
N PRO A 255 13.07 -19.94 18.55
CA PRO A 255 13.47 -21.30 18.28
C PRO A 255 12.33 -22.05 17.59
N VAL A 256 12.62 -22.74 16.49
CA VAL A 256 11.60 -23.46 15.76
C VAL A 256 11.52 -24.89 16.25
N THR A 257 10.39 -25.27 16.83
CA THR A 257 10.14 -26.62 17.34
C THR A 257 9.14 -27.36 16.45
N SER A 258 9.16 -28.70 16.50
CA SER A 258 8.21 -29.53 15.75
C SER A 258 6.80 -29.40 16.34
N GLY A 259 5.87 -28.77 15.62
CA GLY A 259 4.47 -28.67 16.02
C GLY A 259 3.86 -27.29 15.80
N ALA A 260 2.70 -27.05 16.39
CA ALA A 260 2.11 -25.71 16.43
C ALA A 260 2.89 -24.84 17.41
N MET A 261 3.37 -23.68 16.95
CA MET A 261 4.15 -22.75 17.77
C MET A 261 3.30 -21.50 18.03
N PRO A 262 2.64 -21.40 19.20
CA PRO A 262 1.92 -20.21 19.58
C PRO A 262 2.92 -19.11 19.94
N LEU A 263 3.01 -18.07 19.11
CA LEU A 263 3.71 -16.84 19.46
C LEU A 263 2.71 -15.83 20.00
N THR A 264 2.93 -15.34 21.21
CA THR A 264 2.23 -14.17 21.72
C THR A 264 3.09 -12.96 21.47
N VAL A 265 2.54 -11.96 20.79
CA VAL A 265 3.19 -10.66 20.61
C VAL A 265 2.37 -9.62 21.39
N THR A 266 3.04 -8.95 22.32
CA THR A 266 2.50 -7.86 23.13
C THR A 266 3.24 -6.57 22.78
N GLY A 267 2.49 -5.47 22.73
CA GLY A 267 3.04 -4.15 22.45
C GLY A 267 2.60 -3.12 23.49
N SER A 268 3.50 -2.23 23.89
CA SER A 268 3.20 -1.04 24.69
C SER A 268 3.97 0.20 24.18
N GLY A 269 3.54 1.40 24.56
CA GLY A 269 4.18 2.67 24.14
C GLY A 269 3.30 3.57 23.28
N SER A 270 3.87 4.27 22.32
CA SER A 270 3.15 5.14 21.38
C SER A 270 3.66 4.97 19.95
N GLY A 271 2.75 4.90 18.98
CA GLY A 271 3.08 4.81 17.56
C GLY A 271 2.64 3.49 16.92
N MET A 272 3.05 3.27 15.68
CA MET A 272 2.60 2.14 14.86
C MET A 272 3.76 1.24 14.50
N ALA A 273 3.64 -0.05 14.81
CA ALA A 273 4.61 -1.07 14.43
C ALA A 273 3.94 -2.16 13.58
N LEU A 274 4.51 -2.41 12.41
CA LEU A 274 4.13 -3.53 11.56
C LEU A 274 4.97 -4.75 11.94
N VAL A 275 4.31 -5.82 12.43
CA VAL A 275 4.99 -7.06 12.80
C VAL A 275 4.69 -8.14 11.75
N MET A 276 5.72 -8.66 11.10
CA MET A 276 5.59 -9.68 10.05
C MET A 276 6.35 -10.95 10.43
N ALA A 277 5.62 -12.02 10.74
CA ALA A 277 6.21 -13.33 10.98
C ALA A 277 6.42 -14.06 9.64
N ASN A 278 7.63 -14.59 9.42
CA ASN A 278 7.93 -15.46 8.29
C ASN A 278 8.52 -16.78 8.78
N LEU A 279 7.96 -17.87 8.25
CA LEU A 279 8.43 -19.23 8.49
C LEU A 279 9.19 -19.70 7.24
N GLU A 280 10.48 -19.98 7.37
CA GLU A 280 11.26 -20.60 6.30
C GLU A 280 11.34 -22.11 6.55
N GLN A 281 10.75 -22.92 5.66
CA GLN A 281 10.89 -24.37 5.67
C GLN A 281 11.88 -24.80 4.60
N ARG A 282 12.85 -25.65 4.96
CA ARG A 282 13.76 -26.29 4.00
C ARG A 282 13.21 -27.65 3.64
N GLY A 283 13.13 -27.94 2.35
CA GLY A 283 12.76 -29.28 1.86
C GLY A 283 13.76 -30.35 2.33
N LYS A 284 13.28 -31.58 2.55
CA LYS A 284 14.15 -32.70 2.93
C LYS A 284 14.94 -33.19 1.72
N ARG A 285 16.27 -33.26 1.86
CA ARG A 285 17.14 -33.91 0.87
C ARG A 285 17.18 -35.41 1.15
N PHE A 286 17.02 -36.21 0.10
CA PHE A 286 17.27 -37.64 0.18
C PHE A 286 17.83 -38.17 -1.15
N THR A 287 18.75 -39.13 -1.03
CA THR A 287 19.28 -39.89 -2.18
C THR A 287 18.37 -41.07 -2.45
N LYS A 288 17.91 -41.21 -3.70
CA LYS A 288 17.21 -42.41 -4.17
C LYS A 288 18.10 -43.13 -5.18
N ASN A 289 18.32 -44.43 -5.00
CA ASN A 289 19.10 -45.29 -5.89
C ASN A 289 20.54 -44.77 -6.20
N GLY A 290 21.22 -44.19 -5.21
CA GLY A 290 22.68 -43.99 -5.26
C GLY A 290 23.25 -42.96 -6.25
N SER A 291 22.45 -42.22 -7.02
CA SER A 291 23.04 -41.22 -7.95
C SER A 291 22.23 -39.95 -8.23
N THR A 292 21.08 -39.72 -7.60
CA THR A 292 20.32 -38.48 -7.82
C THR A 292 19.79 -37.94 -6.49
N ASP A 293 20.15 -36.70 -6.17
CA ASP A 293 19.58 -35.97 -5.05
C ASP A 293 18.15 -35.52 -5.41
N TYR A 294 17.21 -35.86 -4.53
CA TYR A 294 15.83 -35.44 -4.61
C TYR A 294 15.52 -34.45 -3.48
N LEU A 295 14.69 -33.47 -3.80
CA LEU A 295 14.11 -32.54 -2.82
C LEU A 295 12.64 -32.87 -2.63
N GLU A 296 12.26 -33.17 -1.39
CA GLU A 296 10.87 -33.21 -0.98
C GLU A 296 10.44 -31.82 -0.51
N ASP A 297 9.46 -31.22 -1.19
CA ASP A 297 8.89 -29.94 -0.77
C ASP A 297 8.04 -30.10 0.51
N PRO A 298 7.68 -28.99 1.20
CA PRO A 298 6.83 -29.03 2.39
C PRO A 298 5.44 -29.69 2.20
N ARG A 299 5.02 -29.94 0.95
CA ARG A 299 3.74 -30.57 0.58
C ARG A 299 3.91 -32.04 0.19
N GLY A 300 5.09 -32.62 0.40
CA GLY A 300 5.41 -34.01 0.09
C GLY A 300 5.66 -34.28 -1.40
N ARG A 301 5.90 -33.25 -2.21
CA ARG A 301 6.22 -33.41 -3.65
C ARG A 301 7.71 -33.63 -3.83
N ILE A 302 8.05 -34.62 -4.62
CA ILE A 302 9.44 -35.02 -4.88
C ILE A 302 9.90 -34.43 -6.20
N HIS A 303 11.00 -33.67 -6.17
CA HIS A 303 11.58 -33.03 -7.35
C HIS A 303 13.02 -33.53 -7.59
N PRO A 304 13.39 -33.91 -8.84
CA PRO A 304 14.78 -34.15 -9.20
C PRO A 304 15.57 -32.83 -9.19
N GLN A 305 16.78 -32.82 -8.62
CA GLN A 305 17.60 -31.60 -8.48
C GLN A 305 17.84 -30.87 -9.82
N SER A 306 18.02 -31.60 -10.93
CA SER A 306 18.29 -31.02 -12.25
C SER A 306 17.18 -30.10 -12.78
N ASN A 307 15.95 -30.23 -12.28
CA ASN A 307 14.82 -29.37 -12.70
C ASN A 307 14.74 -28.05 -11.90
N ILE A 308 15.54 -27.88 -10.85
CA ILE A 308 15.47 -26.71 -9.94
C ILE A 308 16.66 -25.75 -10.15
N GLU A 309 17.76 -26.17 -10.78
CA GLU A 309 18.92 -25.29 -11.03
C GLU A 309 18.60 -24.05 -11.90
N ALA A 310 17.45 -24.04 -12.60
CA ALA A 310 16.95 -22.85 -13.31
C ALA A 310 16.23 -21.83 -12.41
N ARG A 311 15.93 -22.15 -11.15
CA ARG A 311 15.30 -21.26 -10.15
C ARG A 311 15.99 -21.44 -8.78
N ALA A 312 17.00 -20.61 -8.51
CA ALA A 312 17.59 -20.29 -7.19
C ALA A 312 17.67 -21.47 -6.16
N PRO A 313 18.83 -22.11 -5.99
CA PRO A 313 18.97 -23.46 -5.38
C PRO A 313 18.55 -23.71 -3.92
N ASP A 314 18.03 -22.76 -3.14
CA ASP A 314 17.90 -22.93 -1.67
C ASP A 314 16.60 -22.39 -1.05
N ARG A 315 15.57 -22.06 -1.83
CA ARG A 315 14.35 -21.43 -1.29
C ARG A 315 13.07 -22.04 -1.83
N VAL A 316 12.60 -23.11 -1.19
CA VAL A 316 11.16 -23.39 -1.14
C VAL A 316 10.62 -22.70 0.12
N ALA A 317 10.70 -21.37 0.14
CA ALA A 317 10.12 -20.59 1.23
C ALA A 317 8.59 -20.66 1.09
N GLU A 318 7.93 -21.50 1.89
CA GLU A 318 6.51 -21.31 2.12
C GLU A 318 6.35 -20.10 3.03
N GLN A 319 6.25 -18.92 2.41
CA GLN A 319 5.96 -17.68 3.12
C GLN A 319 4.53 -17.74 3.65
N VAL A 320 4.36 -18.28 4.85
CA VAL A 320 3.19 -17.95 5.67
C VAL A 320 3.47 -16.56 6.25
N ALA A 321 3.24 -15.53 5.44
CA ALA A 321 3.26 -14.15 5.89
C ALA A 321 2.01 -13.94 6.75
N MET A 322 2.14 -14.16 8.06
CA MET A 322 1.08 -13.78 9.00
C MET A 322 1.38 -12.36 9.46
N LEU A 323 0.59 -11.43 8.94
CA LEU A 323 0.81 -10.00 9.16
C LEU A 323 0.01 -9.58 10.39
N LEU A 324 0.69 -9.43 11.53
CA LEU A 324 0.09 -8.83 12.71
C LEU A 324 0.34 -7.33 12.67
N THR A 325 -0.71 -6.57 12.38
CA THR A 325 -0.68 -5.13 12.68
C THR A 325 -1.13 -4.95 14.12
N LEU A 326 -0.15 -4.78 15.02
CA LEU A 326 -0.40 -4.37 16.41
C LEU A 326 -0.54 -2.85 16.45
N LEU A 327 -1.68 -2.38 16.95
CA LEU A 327 -1.94 -0.97 17.17
C LEU A 327 -1.57 -0.61 18.60
N ILE A 328 -0.77 0.45 18.75
CA ILE A 328 -0.58 1.13 20.03
C ILE A 328 -0.84 2.62 19.80
N HIS A 329 -2.13 3.00 19.77
CA HIS A 329 -2.48 4.41 19.76
C HIS A 329 -2.45 4.96 21.20
N ALA A 330 -1.59 5.94 21.42
CA ALA A 330 -1.71 6.89 22.52
C ALA A 330 -1.91 8.28 21.92
N GLN A 331 -3.09 8.56 21.36
CA GLN A 331 -3.41 9.93 20.92
C GLN A 331 -4.84 10.37 21.24
N GLN A 332 -5.40 9.83 22.33
CA GLN A 332 -6.62 10.37 22.94
C GLN A 332 -6.67 10.18 24.46
N ALA A 333 -5.51 10.25 25.13
CA ALA A 333 -5.42 10.08 26.59
C ALA A 333 -5.68 11.37 27.41
N GLU A 334 -5.87 12.54 26.77
CA GLU A 334 -6.07 13.79 27.52
C GLU A 334 -7.52 14.05 27.97
N ALA A 335 -8.48 13.17 27.67
CA ALA A 335 -9.90 13.42 27.99
C ALA A 335 -10.55 12.47 29.01
N MET A 336 -9.91 11.38 29.44
CA MET A 336 -10.42 10.54 30.52
C MET A 336 -9.25 10.00 31.34
N GLY A 337 -9.28 10.28 32.65
CA GLY A 337 -8.23 9.92 33.58
C GLY A 337 -7.97 8.41 33.65
N ASP A 338 -6.70 8.09 33.92
CA ASP A 338 -6.15 6.80 34.34
C ASP A 338 -6.75 5.55 33.67
N ASP A 339 -6.15 5.10 32.56
CA ASP A 339 -6.08 3.68 32.19
C ASP A 339 -4.99 3.40 31.12
N TYR A 340 -4.05 2.51 31.44
CA TYR A 340 -3.04 1.97 30.52
C TYR A 340 -3.65 0.81 29.71
N TYR A 341 -3.65 0.89 28.36
CA TYR A 341 -4.14 -0.20 27.50
C TYR A 341 -3.00 -1.14 27.08
N GLN A 342 -3.15 -2.43 27.42
CA GLN A 342 -2.25 -3.52 27.02
C GLN A 342 -2.91 -4.32 25.89
N PHE A 343 -2.30 -4.37 24.70
CA PHE A 343 -2.81 -5.16 23.57
C PHE A 343 -1.99 -6.45 23.42
N GLY A 344 -2.65 -7.60 23.55
CA GLY A 344 -2.07 -8.92 23.30
C GLY A 344 -2.71 -9.57 22.09
N SER A 345 -1.91 -10.12 21.17
CA SER A 345 -2.40 -10.93 20.05
C SER A 345 -1.68 -12.28 20.05
N GLN A 346 -2.46 -13.37 19.95
CA GLN A 346 -1.94 -14.73 19.81
C GLN A 346 -1.84 -15.12 18.34
N VAL A 347 -0.65 -15.57 17.93
CA VAL A 347 -0.33 -15.99 16.56
C VAL A 347 -0.06 -17.49 16.57
N LEU A 348 -0.90 -18.26 15.89
CA LEU A 348 -0.70 -19.70 15.77
C LEU A 348 -0.05 -20.03 14.43
N LEU A 349 1.24 -20.33 14.43
CA LEU A 349 1.93 -20.84 13.24
C LEU A 349 1.79 -22.37 13.19
N ARG A 350 1.22 -22.91 12.11
CA ARG A 350 1.12 -24.34 11.84
C ARG A 350 2.01 -24.72 10.66
N GLY A 351 2.93 -25.66 10.85
CA GLY A 351 3.73 -26.28 9.78
C GLY A 351 3.99 -27.77 10.06
N GLN A 352 4.18 -28.58 9.02
CA GLN A 352 4.47 -30.02 9.17
C GLN A 352 5.94 -30.26 9.56
N ALA A 353 6.17 -31.27 10.39
CA ALA A 353 7.45 -31.58 11.04
C ALA A 353 8.51 -32.08 10.04
N ALA A 354 9.22 -31.16 9.40
CA ALA A 354 10.36 -31.48 8.56
C ALA A 354 11.40 -30.35 8.60
N ALA A 355 12.37 -30.47 9.51
CA ALA A 355 13.62 -29.70 9.56
C ALA A 355 13.48 -28.17 9.46
N TYR A 356 13.20 -27.54 10.60
CA TYR A 356 13.19 -26.08 10.72
C TYR A 356 14.56 -25.55 11.14
N GLU A 357 15.05 -24.49 10.49
CA GLU A 357 16.36 -23.91 10.82
C GLU A 357 16.33 -22.41 11.21
N ARG A 358 15.22 -21.68 11.02
CA ARG A 358 15.02 -20.31 11.55
C ARG A 358 13.58 -19.82 11.32
N LEU A 359 12.98 -19.22 12.35
CA LEU A 359 11.97 -18.18 12.15
C LEU A 359 12.70 -16.84 12.03
N ARG A 360 12.31 -16.00 11.08
CA ARG A 360 12.80 -14.62 10.97
C ARG A 360 11.60 -13.69 10.85
N LEU A 361 11.52 -12.70 11.74
CA LEU A 361 10.77 -11.48 11.43
C LEU A 361 11.60 -10.72 10.36
N CYS A 362 11.02 -10.42 9.20
CA CYS A 362 11.80 -10.28 7.95
C CYS A 362 12.57 -8.98 7.73
N ARG A 363 13.80 -9.20 7.19
CA ARG A 363 14.76 -8.34 6.47
C ARG A 363 14.25 -7.79 5.12
N GLY A 364 14.71 -6.57 4.78
CA GLY A 364 15.08 -6.07 3.43
C GLY A 364 15.80 -4.72 3.60
N ILE A 365 16.91 -4.31 2.96
CA ILE A 365 17.72 -4.73 1.80
C ILE A 365 19.22 -4.69 2.20
N GLN A 366 20.04 -5.66 1.77
CA GLN A 366 21.50 -5.56 1.83
C GLN A 366 22.04 -4.88 0.56
N ARG A 367 22.79 -3.78 0.73
CA ARG A 367 23.67 -3.23 -0.32
C ARG A 367 25.05 -3.85 -0.11
N THR A 368 25.47 -4.77 -0.96
CA THR A 368 26.87 -5.24 -0.99
C THR A 368 27.70 -4.24 -1.80
N SER A 369 28.55 -3.47 -1.14
CA SER A 369 29.68 -2.85 -1.81
C SER A 369 30.84 -3.85 -1.77
N LYS A 370 31.30 -4.29 -2.94
CA LYS A 370 32.64 -4.87 -3.07
C LYS A 370 33.59 -3.71 -3.28
N SER A 371 34.44 -3.43 -2.29
CA SER A 371 35.71 -2.77 -2.55
C SER A 371 36.60 -3.75 -3.32
N HIS A 372 37.15 -3.31 -4.44
CA HIS A 372 38.40 -3.85 -4.96
C HIS A 372 39.45 -2.77 -4.78
N SER A 373 40.58 -3.25 -4.26
CA SER A 373 41.84 -2.56 -4.07
C SER A 373 42.42 -2.09 -5.40
#